data_AF-A0A9E4FIY1-F1
#
_entry.id   AF-A0A9E4FIY1-F1
#
_cell.length_a   1.000
_cell.length_b   1.000
_cell.length_c   1.000
_cell.angle_alpha   90.00
_cell.angle_beta   90.00
_cell.angle_gamma   90.00
#
_symmetry.space_group_name_H-M   'P 1'
#
loop_
_entity.id
_entity.type
_entity.pdbx_description
1 polymer ?
#
loop_
_entity_poly.entity_id
_entity_poly.type
_entity_poly.pdbx_seq_one_letter_code
_entity_poly.pdbx_strand_id
1 'polypeptide(L)'
;FNQREVLHMRDVKHLIWGVYVVSLATAVYILGFVGVGFFIYRRLFTAKLMGYLLWGGSLTLAFVVAVGLAALVGFDSLFLLFHQLSFSNDFWKLDPSRDYLVMMFPQGFWFDATLFVALVTVGQAVVLSGIAGSYMALQRRKPSAASQDVLPMQPPSEAAEV
;
A
#
# COMPACT_ATOMS: atom_id res chain seq x y z
N PHE A 1 -15.52 4.33 33.71
CA PHE A 1 -14.20 3.71 33.48
C PHE A 1 -13.43 3.60 34.78
N ASN A 2 -12.85 2.45 35.06
CA ASN A 2 -11.95 2.24 36.19
C ASN A 2 -10.50 2.59 35.84
N GLN A 3 -9.60 2.54 36.83
CA GLN A 3 -8.20 2.92 36.66
C GLN A 3 -7.47 2.06 35.61
N ARG A 4 -7.76 0.76 35.52
CA ARG A 4 -7.14 -0.15 34.54
C ARG A 4 -7.53 0.25 33.12
N GLU A 5 -8.82 0.50 32.86
CA GLU A 5 -9.32 0.94 31.55
C GLU A 5 -8.67 2.27 31.13
N VAL A 6 -8.52 3.21 32.07
CA VAL A 6 -7.86 4.50 31.81
C VAL A 6 -6.39 4.33 31.45
N LEU A 7 -5.66 3.47 32.18
CA LEU A 7 -4.26 3.17 31.88
C LEU A 7 -4.10 2.51 30.51
N HIS A 8 -4.97 1.55 30.19
CA HIS A 8 -4.98 0.93 28.86
C HIS A 8 -5.23 1.95 27.75
N MET A 9 -6.24 2.83 27.91
CA MET A 9 -6.53 3.87 26.91
C MET A 9 -5.40 4.90 26.77
N ARG A 10 -4.63 5.15 27.83
CA ARG A 10 -3.41 5.97 27.75
C ARG A 10 -2.36 5.29 26.87
N ASP A 11 -2.14 3.99 27.04
CA ASP A 11 -1.20 3.22 26.23
C ASP A 11 -1.65 3.17 24.75
N VAL A 12 -2.94 2.95 24.49
CA VAL A 12 -3.54 3.02 23.15
C VAL A 12 -3.31 4.41 22.52
N LYS A 13 -3.49 5.49 23.28
CA LYS A 13 -3.22 6.84 22.78
C LYS A 13 -1.77 7.03 22.35
N HIS A 14 -0.81 6.51 23.11
CA HIS A 14 0.61 6.56 22.74
C HIS A 14 0.90 5.72 21.49
N LEU A 15 0.31 4.53 21.37
CA LEU A 15 0.43 3.68 20.18
C LEU A 15 -0.08 4.42 18.93
N ILE A 16 -1.28 5.00 18.99
CA ILE A 16 -1.87 5.76 17.88
C ILE A 16 -1.03 7.00 17.53
N TRP A 17 -0.48 7.70 18.52
CA TRP A 17 0.42 8.81 18.26
C TRP A 17 1.70 8.37 17.54
N GLY A 18 2.26 7.21 17.92
CA GLY A 18 3.37 6.59 17.20
C GLY A 18 3.03 6.30 15.74
N VAL A 19 1.83 5.77 15.47
CA VAL A 19 1.33 5.57 14.09
C VAL A 19 1.31 6.89 13.33
N TYR A 20 0.76 7.97 13.89
CA TYR A 20 0.74 9.28 13.21
C TYR A 20 2.13 9.83 12.92
N VAL A 21 3.08 9.67 13.85
CA VAL A 21 4.47 10.10 13.65
C VAL A 21 5.13 9.32 12.52
N VAL A 22 4.98 7.99 12.50
CA VAL A 22 5.53 7.13 11.43
C VAL A 22 4.87 7.44 10.09
N SER A 23 3.55 7.66 10.06
CA SER A 23 2.83 8.06 8.85
C SER A 23 3.33 9.39 8.30
N LEU A 24 3.54 10.39 9.16
CA LEU A 24 4.07 11.70 8.76
C LEU A 24 5.51 11.57 8.24
N ALA A 25 6.38 10.85 8.96
CA ALA A 25 7.76 10.62 8.54
C ALA A 25 7.83 9.90 7.18
N THR A 26 6.97 8.89 6.98
CA THR A 26 6.85 8.16 5.71
C THR A 26 6.36 9.07 4.58
N ALA A 27 5.37 9.92 4.84
CA ALA A 27 4.86 10.87 3.84
C ALA A 27 5.95 11.87 3.43
N VAL A 28 6.68 12.44 4.39
CA VAL A 28 7.81 13.34 4.13
C VAL A 28 8.90 12.63 3.32
N TYR A 29 9.24 11.39 3.69
CA TYR A 29 10.20 10.59 2.96
C TYR A 29 9.77 10.33 1.51
N ILE A 30 8.52 9.93 1.27
CA ILE A 30 7.99 9.67 -0.08
C ILE A 30 8.02 10.96 -0.92
N LEU A 31 7.58 12.08 -0.35
CA LEU A 31 7.61 13.38 -1.04
C LEU A 31 9.05 13.79 -1.39
N GLY A 32 9.99 13.63 -0.46
CA GLY A 32 11.41 13.90 -0.70
C GLY A 32 11.99 12.98 -1.79
N PHE A 33 11.73 11.67 -1.70
CA PHE A 33 12.18 10.69 -2.69
C PHE A 33 11.64 11.00 -4.09
N VAL A 34 10.35 11.31 -4.20
CA VAL A 34 9.72 11.68 -5.48
C VAL A 34 10.28 13.01 -6.00
N GLY A 35 10.44 14.01 -5.15
CA GLY A 35 10.99 15.31 -5.50
C GLY A 35 12.43 15.22 -6.02
N VAL A 36 13.30 14.53 -5.28
CA VAL A 36 14.71 14.28 -5.69
C VAL A 36 14.76 13.42 -6.96
N GLY A 37 13.91 12.40 -7.05
CA GLY A 37 13.82 11.54 -8.24
C GLY A 37 13.47 12.33 -9.50
N PHE A 38 12.49 13.22 -9.43
CA PHE A 38 12.15 14.12 -10.54
C PHE A 38 13.23 15.17 -10.82
N PHE A 39 13.92 15.67 -9.79
CA PHE A 39 15.02 16.61 -9.95
C PHE A 39 16.19 15.99 -10.75
N ILE A 40 16.58 14.76 -10.40
CA ILE A 40 17.73 14.06 -11.02
C ILE A 40 17.35 13.44 -12.37
N TYR A 41 16.28 12.64 -12.43
CA TYR A 41 15.96 11.82 -13.60
C TYR A 41 14.88 12.42 -14.52
N ARG A 42 14.30 13.57 -14.15
CA ARG A 42 13.31 14.31 -14.95
C ARG A 42 12.20 13.39 -15.46
N ARG A 43 11.91 13.42 -16.77
CA ARG A 43 10.82 12.63 -17.38
C ARG A 43 11.04 11.11 -17.31
N LEU A 44 12.29 10.65 -17.24
CA LEU A 44 12.62 9.22 -17.12
C LEU A 44 12.21 8.66 -15.75
N PHE A 45 12.08 9.51 -14.73
CA PHE A 45 11.64 9.08 -13.40
C PHE A 45 10.22 8.52 -13.41
N THR A 46 9.34 9.04 -14.28
CA THR A 46 7.93 8.63 -14.34
C THR A 46 7.79 7.12 -14.56
N ALA A 47 8.57 6.55 -15.48
CA ALA A 47 8.53 5.10 -15.74
C ALA A 47 9.02 4.28 -14.53
N LYS A 48 10.07 4.76 -13.83
CA LYS A 48 10.57 4.13 -12.60
C LYS A 48 9.55 4.21 -11.47
N LEU A 49 8.94 5.37 -11.27
CA LEU A 49 7.91 5.62 -10.27
C LEU A 49 6.70 4.71 -10.44
N MET A 50 6.24 4.51 -11.68
CA MET A 50 5.14 3.57 -11.96
C MET A 50 5.54 2.11 -11.67
N GLY A 51 6.79 1.73 -11.96
CA GLY A 51 7.33 0.43 -11.54
C GLY A 51 7.33 0.25 -10.02
N TYR A 52 7.72 1.28 -9.27
CA TYR A 52 7.67 1.26 -7.80
C TYR A 52 6.24 1.18 -7.25
N LEU A 53 5.29 1.89 -7.87
CA LEU A 53 3.88 1.81 -7.47
C LEU A 53 3.30 0.41 -7.70
N LEU A 54 3.63 -0.24 -8.82
CA LEU A 54 3.20 -1.62 -9.08
C LEU A 54 3.78 -2.60 -8.07
N TRP A 55 5.09 -2.53 -7.80
CA TRP A 55 5.73 -3.39 -6.81
C TRP A 55 5.21 -3.14 -5.40
N GLY A 56 5.16 -1.87 -4.97
CA GLY A 56 4.68 -1.48 -3.65
C GLY A 56 3.20 -1.81 -3.44
N GLY A 57 2.37 -1.58 -4.45
CA GLY A 57 0.95 -1.96 -4.43
C GLY A 57 0.76 -3.48 -4.38
N SER A 58 1.54 -4.24 -5.14
CA SER A 58 1.49 -5.72 -5.10
C SER A 58 1.90 -6.27 -3.72
N LEU A 59 2.97 -5.73 -3.13
CA LEU A 59 3.42 -6.11 -1.80
C LEU A 59 2.37 -5.76 -0.73
N THR A 60 1.76 -4.57 -0.84
CA THR A 60 0.69 -4.14 0.06
C THR A 60 -0.53 -5.05 -0.05
N LEU A 61 -0.95 -5.39 -1.27
CA LEU A 61 -2.05 -6.32 -1.50
C LEU A 61 -1.76 -7.70 -0.91
N ALA A 62 -0.57 -8.24 -1.17
CA ALA A 62 -0.17 -9.53 -0.61
C ALA A 62 -0.22 -9.54 0.93
N PHE A 63 0.30 -8.49 1.56
CA PHE A 63 0.30 -8.35 3.01
C PHE A 63 -1.12 -8.21 3.58
N VAL A 64 -1.94 -7.30 3.03
CA VAL A 64 -3.31 -7.06 3.51
C VAL A 64 -4.20 -8.28 3.29
N VAL A 65 -4.06 -8.99 2.17
CA VAL A 65 -4.80 -10.23 1.94
C VAL A 65 -4.36 -11.30 2.95
N ALA A 66 -3.07 -11.46 3.22
CA ALA A 66 -2.59 -12.43 4.20
C ALA A 66 -3.15 -12.14 5.61
N VAL A 67 -3.07 -10.88 6.08
CA VAL A 67 -3.60 -10.48 7.39
C VAL A 67 -5.12 -10.56 7.42
N GLY A 68 -5.81 -10.16 6.35
CA GLY A 68 -7.27 -10.24 6.25
C GLY A 68 -7.79 -11.67 6.28
N LEU A 69 -7.13 -12.60 5.58
CA LEU A 69 -7.44 -14.02 5.66
C LEU A 69 -7.19 -14.59 7.07
N ALA A 70 -6.08 -14.20 7.72
CA ALA A 70 -5.82 -14.60 9.10
C ALA A 70 -6.92 -14.10 10.06
N ALA A 71 -7.40 -12.86 9.87
CA ALA A 71 -8.51 -12.31 10.65
C ALA A 71 -9.81 -13.08 10.43
N LEU A 72 -10.10 -13.53 9.21
CA LEU A 72 -11.31 -14.32 8.90
C LEU A 72 -11.29 -15.72 9.52
N VAL A 73 -10.11 -16.33 9.64
CA VAL A 73 -9.96 -17.69 10.19
C VAL A 73 -9.88 -17.68 11.72
N GLY A 74 -9.28 -16.66 12.32
CA GLY A 74 -9.03 -16.64 13.76
C GLY A 74 -8.78 -15.24 14.31
N PHE A 75 -9.83 -14.42 14.32
CA PHE A 75 -9.75 -13.04 14.82
C PHE A 75 -9.32 -12.97 16.30
N ASP A 76 -9.80 -13.86 17.16
CA ASP A 76 -9.45 -13.91 18.59
C ASP A 76 -7.93 -14.00 18.80
N SER A 77 -7.29 -14.93 18.09
CA SER A 77 -5.84 -15.15 18.15
C SER A 77 -5.07 -13.97 17.57
N LEU A 78 -5.55 -13.38 16.47
CA LEU A 78 -4.94 -12.20 15.87
C LEU A 78 -5.03 -10.98 16.79
N PHE A 79 -6.18 -10.78 17.44
CA PHE A 79 -6.42 -9.72 18.40
C PHE A 79 -5.55 -9.88 19.65
N LEU A 80 -5.41 -11.11 20.15
CA LEU A 80 -4.49 -11.42 21.25
C LEU A 80 -3.04 -11.12 20.87
N LEU A 81 -2.59 -11.58 19.69
CA LEU A 81 -1.24 -11.33 19.19
C LEU A 81 -0.97 -9.83 19.05
N PHE A 82 -1.93 -9.07 18.52
CA PHE A 82 -1.84 -7.61 18.44
C PHE A 82 -1.57 -6.98 19.82
N HIS A 83 -2.29 -7.40 20.86
CA HIS A 83 -2.08 -6.86 22.21
C HIS A 83 -0.72 -7.23 22.79
N GLN A 84 -0.27 -8.47 22.59
CA GLN A 84 1.04 -8.94 23.05
C GLN A 84 2.19 -8.19 22.37
N LEU A 85 2.04 -7.83 21.09
CA LEU A 85 3.04 -7.06 20.36
C LEU A 85 2.99 -5.56 20.69
N SER A 86 1.79 -5.03 20.97
CA SER A 86 1.59 -3.59 21.18
C SER A 86 1.83 -3.14 22.61
N PHE A 87 1.66 -4.02 23.59
CA PHE A 87 1.71 -3.68 25.01
C PHE A 87 2.57 -4.66 25.80
N SER A 88 3.45 -4.13 26.64
CA SER A 88 4.32 -4.92 27.52
C SER A 88 3.74 -5.16 28.91
N ASN A 89 2.47 -4.79 29.12
CA ASN A 89 1.75 -4.89 30.40
C ASN A 89 0.40 -5.60 30.21
N ASP A 90 -0.35 -5.80 31.30
CA ASP A 90 -1.61 -6.54 31.31
C ASP A 90 -2.87 -5.66 31.38
N PHE A 91 -2.77 -4.34 31.20
CA PHE A 91 -3.92 -3.44 31.33
C PHE A 91 -5.01 -3.66 30.27
N TRP A 92 -4.65 -4.25 29.13
CA TRP A 92 -5.58 -4.61 28.05
C TRP A 92 -6.43 -5.85 28.35
N LYS A 93 -6.09 -6.65 29.37
CA LYS A 93 -6.89 -7.80 29.81
C LYS A 93 -8.07 -7.29 30.66
N LEU A 94 -9.17 -7.01 29.98
CA LEU A 94 -10.40 -6.46 30.54
C LEU A 94 -11.50 -7.53 30.62
N ASP A 95 -12.35 -7.44 31.64
CA ASP A 95 -13.45 -8.34 31.94
C ASP A 95 -14.77 -7.79 31.37
N PRO A 96 -15.40 -8.45 30.39
CA PRO A 96 -16.68 -8.01 29.80
C PRO A 96 -17.85 -7.91 30.78
N SER A 97 -17.75 -8.49 31.98
CA SER A 97 -18.78 -8.37 33.02
C SER A 97 -18.63 -7.13 33.90
N ARG A 98 -17.50 -6.43 33.85
CA ARG A 98 -17.16 -5.31 34.75
C ARG A 98 -16.60 -4.06 34.06
N ASP A 99 -15.93 -4.24 32.93
CA ASP A 99 -15.20 -3.19 32.24
C ASP A 99 -16.03 -2.60 31.08
N TYR A 100 -16.42 -1.34 31.22
CA TYR A 100 -17.26 -0.65 30.26
C TYR A 100 -16.63 -0.53 28.86
N LEU A 101 -15.29 -0.44 28.77
CA LEU A 101 -14.58 -0.27 27.51
C LEU A 101 -14.85 -1.43 26.55
N VAL A 102 -14.76 -2.66 27.02
CA VAL A 102 -15.04 -3.86 26.20
C VAL A 102 -16.53 -4.12 26.02
N MET A 103 -17.39 -3.59 26.89
CA MET A 103 -18.85 -3.60 26.66
C MET A 103 -19.25 -2.65 25.52
N MET A 104 -18.63 -1.47 25.43
CA MET A 104 -18.91 -0.47 24.38
C MET A 104 -18.21 -0.78 23.07
N PHE A 105 -17.00 -1.33 23.13
CA PHE A 105 -16.22 -1.75 21.97
C PHE A 105 -15.99 -3.26 22.04
N PRO A 106 -17.06 -4.07 21.87
CA PRO A 106 -16.94 -5.52 21.90
C PRO A 106 -16.06 -5.97 20.75
N GLN A 107 -15.59 -7.21 20.83
CA GLN A 107 -14.64 -7.73 19.85
C GLN A 107 -15.14 -7.66 18.39
N GLY A 108 -16.45 -7.81 18.16
CA GLY A 108 -17.05 -7.63 16.82
C GLY A 108 -16.83 -6.24 16.22
N PHE A 109 -16.84 -5.18 17.04
CA PHE A 109 -16.51 -3.83 16.56
C PHE A 109 -15.09 -3.75 16.00
N TRP A 110 -14.13 -4.40 16.68
CA TRP A 110 -12.74 -4.42 16.21
C TRP A 110 -12.54 -5.29 14.98
N PHE A 111 -13.31 -6.36 14.82
CA PHE A 111 -13.32 -7.14 13.60
C PHE A 111 -13.80 -6.31 12.41
N ASP A 112 -14.93 -5.63 12.56
CA ASP A 112 -15.50 -4.76 11.52
C ASP A 112 -14.54 -3.61 11.18
N ALA A 113 -13.91 -2.99 12.17
CA ALA A 113 -12.89 -1.98 11.96
C ALA A 113 -11.67 -2.51 11.21
N THR A 114 -11.21 -3.73 11.53
CA THR A 114 -10.10 -4.41 10.84
C THR A 114 -10.44 -4.66 9.38
N LEU A 115 -11.65 -5.17 9.11
CA LEU A 115 -12.12 -5.42 7.75
C LEU A 115 -12.27 -4.12 6.95
N PHE A 116 -12.81 -3.06 7.56
CA PHE A 116 -12.93 -1.76 6.94
C PHE A 116 -11.57 -1.20 6.50
N VAL A 117 -10.58 -1.20 7.39
CA VAL A 117 -9.22 -0.75 7.08
C VAL A 117 -8.60 -1.59 5.97
N ALA A 118 -8.76 -2.92 6.01
CA ALA A 118 -8.27 -3.81 4.97
C ALA A 118 -8.88 -3.48 3.60
N LEU A 119 -10.20 -3.31 3.52
CA LEU A 119 -10.92 -2.99 2.27
C LEU A 119 -10.51 -1.64 1.69
N VAL A 120 -10.42 -0.60 2.53
CA VAL A 120 -9.96 0.73 2.09
C VAL A 120 -8.53 0.66 1.55
N THR A 121 -7.64 -0.08 2.25
CA THR A 121 -6.24 -0.24 1.83
C THR A 121 -6.13 -0.99 0.50
N VAL A 122 -6.90 -2.08 0.32
CA VAL A 122 -7.00 -2.80 -0.95
C VAL A 122 -7.47 -1.87 -2.07
N GLY A 123 -8.53 -1.09 -1.83
CA GLY A 123 -9.04 -0.13 -2.80
C GLY A 123 -7.99 0.88 -3.25
N GLN A 124 -7.26 1.48 -2.29
CA GLN A 124 -6.17 2.42 -2.57
C GLN A 124 -5.04 1.75 -3.38
N ALA A 125 -4.61 0.55 -2.99
CA ALA A 125 -3.55 -0.18 -3.67
C ALA A 125 -3.94 -0.57 -5.11
N VAL A 126 -5.20 -0.98 -5.33
CA VAL A 126 -5.74 -1.30 -6.66
C VAL A 126 -5.80 -0.05 -7.53
N VAL A 127 -6.28 1.09 -7.01
CA VAL A 127 -6.34 2.35 -7.77
C VAL A 127 -4.95 2.80 -8.20
N LEU A 128 -3.98 2.85 -7.26
CA LEU A 128 -2.62 3.30 -7.56
C LEU A 128 -1.88 2.35 -8.52
N SER A 129 -2.00 1.04 -8.30
CA SER A 129 -1.42 0.03 -9.19
C SER A 129 -2.10 0.04 -10.57
N GLY A 130 -3.41 0.25 -10.62
CA GLY A 130 -4.19 0.34 -11.86
C GLY A 130 -3.72 1.51 -12.73
N ILE A 131 -3.57 2.70 -12.15
CA ILE A 131 -3.02 3.88 -12.83
C ILE A 131 -1.63 3.59 -13.40
N ALA A 132 -0.74 3.02 -12.57
CA ALA A 132 0.62 2.69 -12.97
C ALA A 132 0.66 1.64 -14.09
N GLY A 133 -0.16 0.59 -13.99
CA GLY A 133 -0.28 -0.46 -14.99
C GLY A 133 -0.82 0.05 -16.32
N SER A 134 -1.89 0.86 -16.30
CA SER A 134 -2.45 1.50 -17.51
C SER A 134 -1.42 2.39 -18.20
N TYR A 135 -0.68 3.21 -17.46
CA TYR A 135 0.37 4.06 -18.03
C TYR A 135 1.48 3.24 -18.71
N MET A 136 1.95 2.16 -18.08
CA MET A 136 2.97 1.29 -18.67
C MET A 136 2.45 0.55 -19.91
N ALA A 137 1.19 0.09 -19.89
CA ALA A 137 0.57 -0.55 -21.05
C ALA A 137 0.46 0.42 -22.25
N LEU A 138 0.08 1.68 -22.01
CA LEU A 138 0.00 2.70 -23.07
C LEU A 138 1.39 3.04 -23.65
N GLN A 139 2.45 3.06 -22.84
CA GLN A 139 3.80 3.30 -23.34
C GLN A 139 4.35 2.14 -24.17
N ARG A 140 4.03 0.89 -23.82
CA ARG A 140 4.41 -0.28 -24.62
C ARG A 140 3.73 -0.34 -26.00
N ARG A 141 2.60 0.36 -26.16
CA ARG A 141 1.83 0.43 -27.42
C ARG A 141 2.34 1.47 -28.41
N LYS A 142 3.27 2.36 -28.04
CA LYS A 142 3.87 3.30 -29.01
C LYS A 142 4.76 2.50 -29.97
N PRO A 143 4.43 2.43 -31.27
CA PRO A 143 5.28 1.74 -32.24
C PRO A 143 6.67 2.39 -32.23
N SER A 144 7.72 1.57 -32.16
CA SER A 144 9.08 2.06 -32.35
C SER A 144 9.17 2.64 -33.76
N ALA A 145 9.51 3.92 -33.90
CA ALA A 145 9.70 4.61 -35.18
C ALA A 145 10.89 4.07 -36.00
N ALA A 146 11.34 2.85 -35.73
CA ALA A 146 12.52 2.20 -36.30
C ALA A 146 12.20 1.24 -37.46
N SER A 147 10.94 1.15 -37.91
CA SER A 147 10.54 0.29 -39.04
C SER A 147 10.20 1.07 -40.32
N GLN A 148 10.57 2.35 -40.42
CA GLN A 148 10.28 3.19 -41.60
C GLN A 148 11.49 3.52 -42.49
N ASP A 149 12.72 3.12 -42.11
CA ASP A 149 13.94 3.43 -42.89
C ASP A 149 14.43 2.32 -43.83
N VAL A 150 13.66 1.26 -44.04
CA VAL A 150 13.98 0.28 -45.10
C VAL A 150 13.19 0.62 -46.36
N LEU A 151 13.60 1.70 -47.04
CA LEU A 151 13.28 1.90 -48.45
C LEU A 151 14.02 0.82 -49.27
N PRO A 152 13.33 0.02 -50.11
CA PRO A 152 14.02 -0.89 -50.99
C PRO A 152 14.83 -0.09 -52.02
N MET A 153 16.15 -0.17 -51.95
CA MET A 153 17.06 0.30 -53.00
C MET A 153 16.71 -0.45 -54.29
N GLN A 154 16.00 0.20 -55.21
CA GLN A 154 15.85 -0.30 -56.58
C GLN A 154 17.23 -0.25 -57.25
N PRO A 155 17.76 -1.37 -57.78
CA PRO A 155 18.92 -1.31 -58.65
C PRO A 155 18.54 -0.65 -59.99
N PRO A 156 19.51 0.00 -60.67
CA PRO A 156 19.23 0.77 -61.88
C PRO A 156 18.69 -0.12 -63.00
N SER A 157 17.68 0.38 -63.72
CA SER A 157 17.13 -0.25 -64.91
C SER A 157 18.20 -0.42 -65.98
N GLU A 158 18.55 -1.67 -66.24
CA GLU A 158 19.22 -2.09 -67.47
C GLU A 158 18.26 -1.87 -68.65
N ALA A 159 18.44 -0.80 -69.40
CA ALA A 159 18.12 -0.68 -70.84
C ALA A 159 18.15 0.79 -71.27
N ALA A 160 19.18 1.16 -72.03
CA ALA A 160 19.08 1.89 -73.31
C ALA A 160 20.44 2.52 -73.63
N GLU A 161 21.23 1.87 -74.48
CA GLU A 161 21.63 2.49 -75.75
C GLU A 161 22.22 1.44 -76.70
N VAL A 162 21.87 1.65 -77.96
CA VAL A 162 22.13 0.86 -79.17
C VAL A 162 23.54 1.15 -79.69
#